data_AF-A0A927TY09-F1
#
_entry.id   AF-A0A927TY09-F1
#
_cell.length_a   1.000
_cell.length_b   1.000
_cell.length_c   1.000
_cell.angle_alpha   90.00
_cell.angle_beta   90.00
_cell.angle_gamma   90.00
#
_symmetry.space_group_name_H-M   'P 1'
#
loop_
_entity.id
_entity.type
_entity.pdbx_description
1 polymer ?
#
loop_
_entity_poly.entity_id
_entity_poly.type
_entity_poly.pdbx_seq_one_letter_code
_entity_poly.pdbx_strand_id
1 'polypeptide(L)'
;MENKMERQKGNTMHWPGGFGIVFLFLFFPYMLLVALDKIPVKEEEIVLGGPEIVLQSEKGVMRVPLDEYLCGILAPYLLGDYTEAELEALSVVLRSNLLYQLQNEGVREAQYYSTAHRQILFGAEYQEKNRYLRHLILRTEGCILLHGGKLMEVPVFSFDDAEEDFSTLLQKYYENYTLYYYY
;
A
#
# COMPACT_ATOMS: atom_id res chain seq x y z
N MET A 1 91.95 0.50 -5.67
CA MET A 1 91.89 0.32 -4.21
C MET A 1 90.41 0.28 -3.84
N GLU A 2 89.91 -0.92 -3.59
CA GLU A 2 88.56 -1.18 -3.08
C GLU A 2 88.33 -0.47 -1.75
N ASN A 3 87.13 0.08 -1.55
CA ASN A 3 86.58 0.03 -0.20
C ASN A 3 85.06 -0.16 -0.21
N LYS A 4 84.71 -1.42 0.09
CA LYS A 4 83.53 -1.96 0.76
C LYS A 4 82.23 -1.16 0.74
N MET A 5 81.27 -1.77 0.04
CA MET A 5 79.84 -1.73 0.31
C MET A 5 79.52 -2.01 1.79
N GLU A 6 78.89 -1.07 2.47
CA GLU A 6 78.06 -1.37 3.64
C GLU A 6 76.58 -1.28 3.25
N ARG A 7 75.96 -2.46 3.10
CA ARG A 7 74.51 -2.60 3.08
C ARG A 7 73.97 -2.32 4.47
N GLN A 8 73.34 -1.18 4.70
CA GLN A 8 72.44 -1.02 5.82
C GLN A 8 71.20 -1.89 5.59
N LYS A 9 71.12 -3.02 6.31
CA LYS A 9 69.88 -3.77 6.53
C LYS A 9 69.03 -2.97 7.53
N GLY A 10 68.11 -2.16 7.01
CA GLY A 10 67.05 -1.53 7.79
C GLY A 10 65.85 -2.47 7.91
N ASN A 11 65.52 -2.85 9.14
CA ASN A 11 64.46 -3.74 9.59
C ASN A 11 63.22 -3.86 8.68
N THR A 12 62.99 -5.07 8.17
CA THR A 12 61.64 -5.52 7.82
C THR A 12 60.85 -5.69 9.10
N MET A 13 59.99 -4.71 9.41
CA MET A 13 59.01 -4.81 10.48
C MET A 13 58.00 -5.91 10.11
N HIS A 14 58.24 -7.10 10.63
CA HIS A 14 57.38 -8.26 10.45
C HIS A 14 56.10 -8.03 11.29
N TRP A 15 55.08 -7.43 10.69
CA TRP A 15 53.74 -7.46 11.27
C TRP A 15 53.26 -8.92 11.29
N PRO A 16 52.83 -9.47 12.43
CA PRO A 16 52.26 -10.80 12.46
C PRO A 16 50.99 -10.78 11.61
N GLY A 17 51.04 -11.43 10.46
CA GLY A 17 49.99 -11.47 9.42
C GLY A 17 48.64 -12.05 9.88
N GLY A 18 48.43 -12.28 11.18
CA GLY A 18 47.17 -12.69 11.77
C GLY A 18 46.31 -11.51 12.28
N PHE A 19 46.90 -10.37 12.67
CA PHE A 19 46.12 -9.29 13.29
C PHE A 19 45.14 -8.59 12.32
N GLY A 20 45.54 -8.43 11.05
CA GLY A 20 44.65 -7.86 10.03
C GLY A 20 43.49 -8.79 9.67
N ILE A 21 43.71 -10.11 9.68
CA ILE A 21 42.70 -11.11 9.34
C ILE A 21 41.63 -11.19 10.42
N VAL A 22 42.03 -11.20 11.70
CA VAL A 22 41.09 -11.24 12.83
C VAL A 22 40.23 -9.97 12.87
N PHE A 23 40.83 -8.81 12.61
CA PHE A 23 40.09 -7.54 12.52
C PHE A 23 39.05 -7.59 11.38
N LEU A 24 39.41 -8.15 10.23
CA LEU A 24 38.48 -8.31 9.11
C LEU A 24 37.32 -9.24 9.49
N PHE A 25 37.56 -10.40 10.11
CA PHE A 25 36.48 -11.31 10.54
C PHE A 25 35.59 -10.76 11.66
N LEU A 26 36.12 -9.90 12.54
CA LEU A 26 35.35 -9.32 13.64
C LEU A 26 34.41 -8.21 13.15
N PHE A 27 34.89 -7.38 12.21
CA PHE A 27 34.13 -6.22 11.72
C PHE A 27 33.35 -6.50 10.43
N PHE A 28 33.73 -7.52 9.65
CA PHE A 28 32.98 -7.93 8.45
C PHE A 28 31.50 -8.27 8.69
N PRO A 29 31.11 -9.01 9.76
CA PRO A 29 29.69 -9.23 10.04
C PRO A 29 28.95 -7.93 10.40
N TYR A 30 29.62 -6.99 11.06
CA TYR A 30 29.04 -5.68 11.40
C TYR A 30 28.91 -4.77 10.17
N MET A 31 29.88 -4.81 9.26
CA MET A 31 29.86 -4.12 7.97
C MET A 31 28.76 -4.68 7.05
N LEU A 32 28.55 -5.99 7.05
CA LEU A 32 27.41 -6.63 6.37
C LEU A 32 26.07 -6.17 6.95
N LEU A 33 25.95 -6.07 8.28
CA LEU A 33 24.72 -5.62 8.94
C LEU A 33 24.35 -4.17 8.53
N VAL A 34 25.31 -3.25 8.55
CA VAL A 34 25.12 -1.85 8.15
C VAL A 34 24.88 -1.70 6.64
N ALA A 35 25.44 -2.60 5.83
CA ALA A 35 25.18 -2.62 4.39
C ALA A 35 23.79 -3.18 4.04
N LEU A 36 23.30 -4.17 4.81
CA LEU A 36 21.96 -4.74 4.68
C LEU A 36 20.86 -3.75 5.09
N ASP A 37 21.10 -2.90 6.09
CA ASP A 37 20.16 -1.84 6.52
C ASP A 37 19.97 -0.74 5.45
N LYS A 38 20.87 -0.69 4.47
CA LYS A 38 20.80 0.23 3.31
C LYS A 38 20.29 -0.43 2.04
N ILE A 39 19.97 -1.73 2.06
CA ILE A 39 19.23 -2.33 0.96
C ILE A 39 17.82 -1.77 1.10
N PRO A 40 17.35 -0.91 0.17
CA PRO A 40 15.93 -0.60 0.15
C PRO A 40 15.24 -1.94 0.00
N VAL A 41 14.50 -2.36 1.04
CA VAL A 41 13.60 -3.51 0.91
C VAL A 41 12.80 -3.20 -0.33
N LYS A 42 13.03 -4.00 -1.38
CA LYS A 42 12.32 -3.82 -2.63
C LYS A 42 10.90 -4.20 -2.28
N GLU A 43 10.11 -3.19 -1.90
CA GLU A 43 8.69 -3.37 -1.61
C GLU A 43 8.11 -4.08 -2.81
N GLU A 44 7.59 -5.28 -2.59
CA GLU A 44 6.84 -5.97 -3.61
C GLU A 44 5.74 -5.01 -4.05
N GLU A 45 5.79 -4.63 -5.32
CA GLU A 45 4.76 -3.80 -5.91
C GLU A 45 3.48 -4.65 -5.90
N ILE A 46 2.60 -4.37 -4.92
CA ILE A 46 1.31 -5.03 -4.83
C ILE A 46 0.55 -4.67 -6.11
N VAL A 47 0.45 -5.63 -7.02
CA VAL A 47 -0.30 -5.50 -8.27
C VAL A 47 -1.78 -5.69 -7.92
N LEU A 48 -2.53 -4.59 -7.94
CA LEU A 48 -3.99 -4.61 -7.79
C LEU A 48 -4.67 -4.95 -9.12
N GLY A 49 -5.72 -5.78 -9.06
CA GLY A 49 -6.37 -6.37 -10.24
C GLY A 49 -7.85 -6.00 -10.38
N GLY A 50 -8.56 -6.74 -11.23
CA GLY A 50 -10.03 -6.61 -11.40
C GLY A 50 -10.49 -5.94 -12.70
N PRO A 51 -11.82 -5.79 -12.89
CA PRO A 51 -12.39 -5.16 -14.07
C PRO A 51 -11.93 -3.70 -14.20
N GLU A 52 -11.78 -3.22 -15.45
CA GLU A 52 -11.35 -1.85 -15.71
C GLU A 52 -12.50 -0.86 -15.52
N ILE A 53 -12.27 0.15 -14.68
CA ILE A 53 -13.10 1.34 -14.57
C ILE A 53 -12.67 2.32 -15.65
N VAL A 54 -13.65 2.77 -16.44
CA VAL A 54 -13.44 3.75 -17.51
C VAL A 54 -13.87 5.12 -16.99
N LEU A 55 -12.90 6.01 -16.82
CA LEU A 55 -13.11 7.39 -16.40
C LEU A 55 -13.04 8.31 -17.61
N GLN A 56 -14.03 9.20 -17.74
CA GLN A 56 -13.93 10.31 -18.67
C GLN A 56 -13.24 11.48 -17.97
N SER A 57 -12.14 11.94 -18.54
CA SER A 57 -11.44 13.15 -18.11
C SER A 57 -11.43 14.16 -19.25
N GLU A 58 -11.21 15.43 -18.94
CA GLU A 58 -10.98 16.49 -19.95
C GLU A 58 -9.84 16.13 -20.91
N LYS A 59 -8.88 15.29 -20.48
CA LYS A 59 -7.74 14.83 -21.29
C LYS A 59 -8.01 13.53 -22.07
N GLY A 60 -9.22 12.98 -22.01
CA GLY A 60 -9.63 11.76 -22.69
C GLY A 60 -10.06 10.65 -21.72
N VAL A 61 -10.11 9.43 -22.25
CA VAL A 61 -10.56 8.25 -21.51
C VAL A 61 -9.40 7.62 -20.75
N MET A 62 -9.51 7.52 -19.43
CA MET A 62 -8.56 6.83 -18.57
C MET A 62 -9.15 5.48 -18.13
N ARG A 63 -8.33 4.44 -18.13
CA ARG A 63 -8.71 3.11 -17.61
C ARG A 63 -7.93 2.83 -16.35
N VAL A 64 -8.63 2.43 -15.30
CA VAL A 64 -8.04 2.15 -13.98
C VAL A 64 -8.57 0.80 -13.49
N PRO A 65 -7.74 -0.11 -12.98
CA PRO A 65 -8.21 -1.34 -12.34
C PRO A 65 -9.15 -1.02 -11.17
N LEU A 66 -10.22 -1.81 -10.99
CA LEU A 66 -11.21 -1.63 -9.91
C LEU A 66 -10.55 -1.43 -8.54
N ASP A 67 -9.59 -2.26 -8.19
CA ASP A 67 -8.94 -2.22 -6.87
C ASP A 67 -8.07 -0.95 -6.68
N GLU A 68 -7.39 -0.48 -7.72
CA GLU A 68 -6.65 0.79 -7.69
C GLU A 68 -7.61 1.99 -7.64
N TYR A 69 -8.76 1.87 -8.30
CA TYR A 69 -9.83 2.85 -8.24
C TYR A 69 -10.42 2.94 -6.82
N LEU A 70 -10.64 1.80 -6.17
CA LEU A 70 -11.07 1.70 -4.76
C LEU A 70 -10.07 2.35 -3.80
N CYS A 71 -8.76 2.15 -3.99
CA CYS A 71 -7.76 2.88 -3.21
C CYS A 71 -7.91 4.41 -3.36
N GLY A 72 -8.24 4.88 -4.56
CA GLY A 72 -8.46 6.32 -4.79
C GLY A 72 -9.72 6.86 -4.13
N ILE A 73 -10.79 6.07 -4.04
CA ILE A 73 -12.01 6.49 -3.33
C ILE A 73 -11.80 6.43 -1.81
N LEU A 74 -11.06 5.43 -1.31
CA LEU A 74 -10.84 5.25 0.13
C LEU A 74 -9.81 6.20 0.73
N ALA A 75 -8.93 6.78 -0.09
CA ALA A 75 -7.86 7.65 0.37
C ALA A 75 -8.27 8.78 1.34
N PRO A 76 -9.33 9.59 1.07
CA PRO A 76 -9.75 10.65 2.00
C PRO A 76 -10.18 10.11 3.37
N TYR A 77 -10.72 8.89 3.45
CA TYR A 77 -11.17 8.30 4.71
C TYR A 77 -10.00 7.98 5.64
N LEU A 78 -8.78 7.73 5.15
CA LEU A 78 -7.59 7.59 6.01
C LEU A 78 -7.16 8.87 6.73
N LEU A 79 -7.75 10.01 6.41
CA LEU A 79 -7.54 11.25 7.15
C LEU A 79 -8.52 11.42 8.31
N GLY A 80 -9.61 10.66 8.34
CA GLY A 80 -10.57 10.64 9.43
C GLY A 80 -10.21 9.65 10.53
N ASP A 81 -10.96 9.70 11.62
CA ASP A 81 -10.81 8.80 12.76
C ASP A 81 -11.69 7.56 12.58
N TYR A 82 -11.24 6.66 11.70
CA TYR A 82 -11.93 5.39 11.44
C TYR A 82 -11.13 4.23 12.01
N THR A 83 -11.86 3.29 12.58
CA THR A 83 -11.30 2.00 12.94
C THR A 83 -11.05 1.14 11.68
N GLU A 84 -10.15 0.16 11.81
CA GLU A 84 -9.84 -0.77 10.72
C GLU A 84 -11.09 -1.53 10.23
N ALA A 85 -11.96 -1.94 11.15
CA ALA A 85 -13.21 -2.64 10.83
C ALA A 85 -14.18 -1.76 10.02
N GLU A 86 -14.23 -0.46 10.30
CA GLU A 86 -15.06 0.49 9.58
C GLU A 86 -14.54 0.73 8.16
N LEU A 87 -13.23 0.84 8.01
CA LEU A 87 -12.59 0.96 6.69
C LEU A 87 -12.77 -0.31 5.86
N GLU A 88 -12.70 -1.49 6.47
CA GLU A 88 -12.99 -2.76 5.81
C GLU A 88 -14.45 -2.80 5.31
N ALA A 89 -15.40 -2.50 6.20
CA ALA A 89 -16.82 -2.44 5.84
C ALA A 89 -17.06 -1.45 4.69
N LEU A 90 -16.50 -0.24 4.78
CA LEU A 90 -16.59 0.78 3.74
C LEU A 90 -15.99 0.29 2.42
N SER A 91 -14.87 -0.44 2.44
CA SER A 91 -14.28 -1.01 1.22
C SER A 91 -15.21 -1.98 0.49
N VAL A 92 -15.92 -2.82 1.26
CA VAL A 92 -16.90 -3.79 0.72
C VAL A 92 -18.10 -3.05 0.10
N VAL A 93 -18.57 -2.00 0.75
CA VAL A 93 -19.67 -1.15 0.27
C VAL A 93 -19.32 -0.49 -1.04
N LEU A 94 -18.17 0.19 -1.07
CA LEU A 94 -17.70 0.90 -2.25
C LEU A 94 -17.49 -0.08 -3.40
N ARG A 95 -16.92 -1.26 -3.15
CA ARG A 95 -16.77 -2.31 -4.16
C ARG A 95 -18.12 -2.76 -4.72
N SER A 96 -19.08 -3.01 -3.84
CA SER A 96 -20.44 -3.45 -4.21
C SER A 96 -21.15 -2.40 -5.08
N ASN A 97 -21.05 -1.13 -4.70
CA ASN A 97 -21.63 -0.02 -5.45
C ASN A 97 -21.00 0.17 -6.82
N LEU A 98 -19.68 0.08 -6.91
CA LEU A 98 -18.98 0.18 -8.20
C LEU A 98 -19.39 -0.96 -9.14
N LEU A 99 -19.48 -2.18 -8.63
CA LEU A 99 -19.94 -3.32 -9.42
C LEU A 99 -21.40 -3.17 -9.85
N TYR A 100 -22.27 -2.68 -8.96
CA TYR A 100 -23.66 -2.36 -9.28
C TYR A 100 -23.75 -1.31 -10.40
N GLN A 101 -22.96 -0.24 -10.31
CA GLN A 101 -22.92 0.84 -11.30
C GLN A 101 -22.39 0.33 -12.65
N LEU A 102 -21.31 -0.45 -12.67
CA LEU A 102 -20.78 -1.07 -13.88
C LEU A 102 -21.82 -1.96 -14.59
N GLN A 103 -22.67 -2.65 -13.81
CA GLN A 103 -23.68 -3.55 -14.36
C GLN A 103 -24.93 -2.81 -14.89
N ASN A 104 -25.36 -1.73 -14.24
CA ASN A 104 -26.69 -1.17 -14.46
C ASN A 104 -26.72 0.24 -15.07
N GLU A 105 -25.79 1.12 -14.72
CA GLU A 105 -25.96 2.57 -14.98
C GLU A 105 -24.72 3.26 -15.55
N GLY A 106 -23.59 2.56 -15.63
CA GLY A 106 -22.27 3.18 -15.80
C GLY A 106 -21.76 3.77 -14.47
N VAL A 107 -20.44 3.85 -14.31
CA VAL A 107 -19.83 4.38 -13.08
C VAL A 107 -20.18 5.86 -12.95
N ARG A 108 -20.96 6.21 -11.92
CA ARG A 108 -21.20 7.60 -11.56
C ARG A 108 -19.91 8.12 -10.93
N GLU A 109 -19.45 9.29 -11.37
CA GLU A 109 -18.17 9.87 -10.95
C GLU A 109 -18.12 10.08 -9.42
N ALA A 110 -17.59 9.09 -8.70
CA ALA A 110 -17.07 9.30 -7.37
C ALA A 110 -15.77 10.12 -7.50
N GLN A 111 -15.51 11.01 -6.54
CA GLN A 111 -14.27 11.76 -6.51
C GLN A 111 -13.09 10.81 -6.34
N TYR A 112 -12.42 10.49 -7.45
CA TYR A 112 -11.31 9.57 -7.49
C TYR A 112 -9.99 10.30 -7.26
N TYR A 113 -9.32 9.97 -6.15
CA TYR A 113 -7.98 10.46 -5.88
C TYR A 113 -6.96 9.59 -6.62
N SER A 114 -6.50 10.08 -7.78
CA SER A 114 -5.39 9.48 -8.52
C SER A 114 -4.11 9.39 -7.67
N THR A 115 -3.14 8.58 -8.12
CA THR A 115 -1.84 8.43 -7.43
C THR A 115 -1.18 9.77 -7.10
N ALA A 116 -1.20 10.72 -8.05
CA ALA A 116 -0.66 12.06 -7.83
C ALA A 116 -1.44 12.84 -6.76
N HIS A 117 -2.77 12.76 -6.76
CA HIS A 117 -3.59 13.37 -5.72
C HIS A 117 -3.32 12.74 -4.34
N ARG A 118 -3.16 11.41 -4.27
CA ARG A 118 -2.83 10.72 -3.00
C ARG A 118 -1.45 11.08 -2.47
N GLN A 119 -0.47 11.28 -3.34
CA GLN A 119 0.85 11.78 -2.95
C GLN A 119 0.78 13.16 -2.32
N ILE A 120 -0.06 14.05 -2.88
CA ILE A 120 -0.31 15.38 -2.31
C ILE A 120 -1.08 15.26 -0.99
N LEU A 121 -2.10 14.40 -0.94
CA LEU A 121 -2.99 14.21 0.21
C LEU A 121 -2.24 13.70 1.45
N PHE A 122 -1.37 12.71 1.28
CA PHE A 122 -0.65 12.06 2.38
C PHE A 122 0.75 12.64 2.63
N GLY A 123 1.31 13.38 1.65
CA GLY A 123 2.63 13.99 1.79
C GLY A 123 3.72 12.96 2.14
N ALA A 124 4.43 13.20 3.24
CA ALA A 124 5.53 12.36 3.69
C ALA A 124 5.10 10.91 4.02
N GLU A 125 3.84 10.71 4.44
CA GLU A 125 3.29 9.41 4.83
C GLU A 125 2.72 8.63 3.63
N TYR A 126 2.88 9.15 2.42
CA TYR A 126 2.28 8.55 1.22
C TYR A 126 2.57 7.06 1.06
N GLN A 127 3.83 6.65 1.23
CA GLN A 127 4.22 5.23 1.04
C GLN A 127 3.49 4.32 2.03
N GLU A 128 3.46 4.71 3.31
CA GLU A 128 2.83 3.94 4.37
C GLU A 128 1.31 3.86 4.18
N LYS A 129 0.65 5.01 3.99
CA LYS A 129 -0.81 5.07 3.81
C LYS A 129 -1.27 4.39 2.53
N ASN A 130 -0.52 4.53 1.44
CA ASN A 130 -0.86 3.87 0.18
C ASN A 130 -0.63 2.36 0.27
N ARG A 131 0.39 1.88 1.01
CA ARG A 131 0.55 0.45 1.30
C ARG A 131 -0.60 -0.09 2.16
N TYR A 132 -1.02 0.67 3.17
CA TYR A 132 -2.17 0.32 4.00
C TYR A 132 -3.46 0.21 3.17
N LEU A 133 -3.75 1.16 2.28
CA LEU A 133 -4.89 1.07 1.36
C LEU A 133 -4.86 -0.22 0.53
N ARG A 134 -3.71 -0.57 -0.04
CA ARG A 134 -3.59 -1.80 -0.84
C ARG A 134 -3.85 -3.05 -0.02
N HIS A 135 -3.33 -3.11 1.20
CA HIS A 135 -3.62 -4.23 2.11
C HIS A 135 -5.10 -4.28 2.49
N LEU A 136 -5.75 -3.15 2.76
CA LEU A 136 -7.18 -3.08 3.06
C LEU A 136 -8.01 -3.65 1.92
N ILE A 137 -7.73 -3.24 0.68
CA ILE A 137 -8.43 -3.72 -0.53
C ILE A 137 -8.24 -5.21 -0.76
N LEU A 138 -7.02 -5.72 -0.54
CA LEU A 138 -6.72 -7.16 -0.63
C LEU A 138 -7.42 -7.96 0.46
N ARG A 139 -7.50 -7.45 1.70
CA ARG A 139 -8.17 -8.15 2.81
C ARG A 139 -9.66 -8.34 2.56
N THR A 140 -10.28 -7.43 1.81
CA THR A 140 -11.69 -7.52 1.44
C THR A 140 -11.90 -8.01 0.01
N GLU A 141 -10.87 -8.52 -0.66
CA GLU A 141 -10.95 -9.01 -2.04
C GLU A 141 -12.12 -9.99 -2.21
N GLY A 142 -12.88 -9.82 -3.30
CA GLY A 142 -14.05 -10.65 -3.59
C GLY A 142 -15.26 -10.46 -2.66
N CYS A 143 -15.15 -9.66 -1.59
CA CYS A 143 -16.27 -9.38 -0.68
C CYS A 143 -17.23 -8.36 -1.30
N ILE A 144 -18.49 -8.76 -1.44
CA ILE A 144 -19.57 -7.93 -1.96
C ILE A 144 -20.87 -8.13 -1.17
N LEU A 145 -21.73 -7.13 -1.24
CA LEU A 145 -23.07 -7.13 -0.64
C LEU A 145 -24.10 -7.51 -1.69
N LEU A 146 -24.87 -8.55 -1.39
CA LEU A 146 -26.01 -9.00 -2.18
C LEU A 146 -27.26 -9.01 -1.33
N HIS A 147 -28.39 -8.71 -1.96
CA HIS A 147 -29.71 -8.90 -1.35
C HIS A 147 -30.58 -9.72 -2.33
N GLY A 148 -31.08 -10.85 -1.86
CA GLY A 148 -31.79 -11.80 -2.72
C GLY A 148 -30.95 -12.32 -3.90
N GLY A 149 -29.63 -12.42 -3.73
CA GLY A 149 -28.69 -12.88 -4.76
C GLY A 149 -28.38 -11.87 -5.88
N LYS A 150 -28.78 -10.60 -5.72
CA LYS A 150 -28.49 -9.53 -6.68
C LYS A 150 -27.64 -8.43 -6.04
N LEU A 151 -26.75 -7.84 -6.83
CA LEU A 151 -26.04 -6.61 -6.48
C LEU A 151 -27.08 -5.51 -6.24
N MET A 152 -26.91 -4.77 -5.16
CA MET A 152 -27.73 -3.60 -4.84
C MET A 152 -26.84 -2.39 -4.61
N GLU A 153 -27.37 -1.21 -4.91
CA GLU A 153 -26.78 0.06 -4.50
C GLU A 153 -27.02 0.24 -3.00
N VAL A 154 -25.95 0.46 -2.27
CA VAL A 154 -25.95 0.76 -0.84
C VAL A 154 -25.65 2.25 -0.68
N PRO A 155 -26.48 3.02 0.04
CA PRO A 155 -26.19 4.43 0.26
C PRO A 155 -24.85 4.58 0.99
N VAL A 156 -23.92 5.31 0.37
CA VAL A 156 -22.68 5.75 1.01
C VAL A 156 -22.99 7.10 1.62
N PHE A 157 -23.10 7.17 2.94
CA PHE A 157 -23.29 8.44 3.63
C PHE A 157 -21.96 9.20 3.63
N SER A 158 -21.98 10.46 3.19
CA SER A 158 -20.85 11.37 3.40
C SER A 158 -20.87 11.79 4.87
N PHE A 159 -19.73 11.64 5.55
CA PHE A 159 -19.62 11.79 7.01
C PHE A 159 -19.84 13.22 7.53
N ASP A 160 -19.95 14.21 6.64
CA ASP A 160 -20.29 15.58 7.01
C ASP A 160 -21.78 15.73 7.42
N ASP A 161 -22.65 14.80 7.00
CA ASP A 161 -24.11 14.87 7.21
C ASP A 161 -24.67 13.79 8.16
N ALA A 162 -23.81 12.94 8.75
CA ALA A 162 -24.24 11.82 9.56
C ALA A 162 -24.39 12.21 11.04
N GLU A 163 -25.63 12.43 11.48
CA GLU A 163 -25.99 12.61 12.90
C GLU A 163 -25.92 11.28 13.70
N GLU A 164 -25.88 10.15 12.99
CA GLU A 164 -25.77 8.79 13.55
C GLU A 164 -24.36 8.20 13.35
N ASP A 165 -23.85 7.52 14.38
CA ASP A 165 -22.59 6.80 14.39
C ASP A 165 -22.56 5.73 13.28
N PHE A 166 -21.46 5.68 12.52
CA PHE A 166 -21.26 4.80 11.37
C PHE A 166 -21.41 3.32 11.73
N SER A 167 -20.93 2.93 12.92
CA SER A 167 -21.11 1.58 13.45
C SER A 167 -22.59 1.21 13.60
N THR A 168 -23.44 2.18 13.94
CA THR A 168 -24.89 2.01 14.10
C THR A 168 -25.59 1.92 12.74
N LEU A 169 -25.18 2.72 11.76
CA LEU A 169 -25.66 2.63 10.38
C LEU A 169 -25.25 1.29 9.75
N LEU A 170 -24.01 0.86 9.95
CA LEU A 170 -23.54 -0.46 9.54
C LEU A 170 -24.31 -1.58 10.24
N GLN A 171 -24.67 -1.46 11.51
CA GLN A 171 -25.45 -2.51 12.14
C GLN A 171 -26.88 -2.57 11.58
N LYS A 172 -27.54 -1.42 11.48
CA LYS A 172 -28.94 -1.29 11.04
C LYS A 172 -29.18 -1.74 9.60
N TYR A 173 -28.26 -1.43 8.70
CA TYR A 173 -28.39 -1.83 7.30
C TYR A 173 -27.99 -3.31 7.13
N TYR A 174 -27.00 -3.82 7.86
CA TYR A 174 -26.31 -5.07 7.52
C TYR A 174 -26.80 -6.29 8.27
N GLU A 175 -27.67 -6.14 9.27
CA GLU A 175 -28.43 -7.26 9.86
C GLU A 175 -29.24 -8.07 8.82
N ASN A 176 -29.51 -7.51 7.64
CA ASN A 176 -30.29 -8.15 6.57
C ASN A 176 -29.47 -8.55 5.32
N TYR A 177 -28.14 -8.43 5.34
CA TYR A 177 -27.31 -8.74 4.16
C TYR A 177 -26.51 -10.02 4.33
N THR A 178 -26.24 -10.68 3.21
CA THR A 178 -25.34 -11.84 3.17
C THR A 178 -24.04 -11.41 2.51
N LEU A 179 -22.93 -11.53 3.25
CA LEU A 179 -21.59 -11.33 2.72
C LEU A 179 -21.24 -12.53 1.83
N TYR A 180 -20.90 -12.26 0.57
CA TYR A 180 -20.43 -13.29 -0.35
C TYR A 180 -18.98 -13.06 -0.72
N TYR A 181 -18.23 -14.16 -0.82
CA TYR A 181 -16.88 -14.20 -1.37
C TYR A 181 -16.96 -14.73 -2.82
N TYR A 182 -16.56 -13.92 -3.79
CA TYR A 182 -16.26 -14.41 -5.13
C TYR A 182 -14.81 -14.90 -5.16
N TYR A 183 -14.61 -16.22 -5.34
CA TYR A 183 -13.31 -16.85 -5.62
C TYR A 183 -13.06 -16.92 -7.13
#